data_AF-M4SYF0-F1
#
_entry.id   AF-M4SYF0-F1
#
_cell.length_a   1.000
_cell.length_b   1.000
_cell.length_c   1.000
_cell.angle_alpha   90.00
_cell.angle_beta   90.00
_cell.angle_gamma   90.00
#
_symmetry.space_group_name_H-M   'P 1'
#
loop_
_entity.id
_entity.type
_entity.pdbx_description
1 polymer ?
#
loop_
_entity_poly.entity_id
_entity_poly.type
_entity_poly.pdbx_seq_one_letter_code
_entity_poly.pdbx_strand_id
1 'polypeptide(L)'
;MLKVVVFVLLATTLQTPHQTAANSAANDNAQEFALLCDAFHIATAAPELTPASDTASTKAINIGSINMSIAASTFKADIDHTKDLSELQDKPAVPKTGTENGRWEKYYTFWKKYKNAIETDPNKADYAKWSTKKLSKGQFEKLRLNAERAFEFYKAAQTTLKIAQATNIQTLLNNAAFGTGNTEATTNYGPGNRAAICSGTSTPTQLKAGTSLKLDLLCLCAYDNGATPNGAKICGPDTAAAGSSASDNWEGHSKTEANWTPLKTACQKRKTQAKLTLATVDAIRLRLAELLERQTPKDAKAHKYVLGSIRGDGDEGCKGNKDSNGGRCVKYAESDLTDQAKGIEWLRNLRDAASAKEAAADANKEMKAITRSLQLLNDSTNLLFDEDETTLAAATTPNP
;
A
#
# COMPACT_ATOMS: atom_id res chain seq x y z
N MET A 1 14.45 55.56 -55.61
CA MET A 1 15.23 55.17 -54.40
C MET A 1 14.37 55.48 -53.18
N LEU A 2 13.76 54.44 -52.61
CA LEU A 2 12.81 54.52 -51.51
C LEU A 2 13.58 54.75 -50.20
N LYS A 3 13.30 55.84 -49.48
CA LYS A 3 13.84 56.10 -48.13
C LYS A 3 13.05 55.26 -47.12
N VAL A 4 13.69 54.25 -46.55
CA VAL A 4 13.14 53.46 -45.44
C VAL A 4 13.23 54.31 -44.17
N VAL A 5 12.08 54.67 -43.60
CA VAL A 5 11.96 55.28 -42.28
C VAL A 5 11.84 54.14 -41.27
N VAL A 6 12.88 53.93 -40.45
CA VAL A 6 12.86 52.99 -39.33
C VAL A 6 12.15 53.67 -38.16
N PHE A 7 10.94 53.20 -37.84
CA PHE A 7 10.27 53.54 -36.58
C PHE A 7 10.86 52.67 -35.46
N VAL A 8 11.58 53.30 -34.53
CA VAL A 8 11.98 52.68 -33.27
C VAL A 8 10.78 52.76 -32.32
N LEU A 9 10.08 51.63 -32.12
CA LEU A 9 9.14 51.49 -31.00
C LEU A 9 9.94 51.37 -29.70
N LEU A 10 9.97 52.42 -28.88
CA LEU A 10 10.34 52.30 -27.47
C LEU A 10 9.22 51.53 -26.75
N ALA A 11 9.47 50.26 -26.44
CA ALA A 11 8.67 49.50 -25.50
C ALA A 11 8.94 50.04 -24.09
N THR A 12 8.10 50.98 -23.63
CA THR A 12 8.06 51.35 -22.21
C THR A 12 7.53 50.17 -21.43
N THR A 13 8.43 49.40 -20.80
CA THR A 13 8.08 48.44 -19.77
C THR A 13 7.52 49.22 -18.57
N LEU A 14 6.19 49.34 -18.47
CA LEU A 14 5.56 49.71 -17.21
C LEU A 14 5.85 48.57 -16.22
N GLN A 15 6.92 48.71 -15.45
CA GLN A 15 7.08 47.99 -14.20
C GLN A 15 6.03 48.54 -13.24
N THR A 16 4.83 47.95 -13.24
CA THR A 16 3.93 48.07 -12.10
C THR A 16 4.70 47.50 -10.90
N PRO A 17 4.99 48.29 -9.85
CA PRO A 17 5.60 47.74 -8.65
C PRO A 17 4.65 46.67 -8.11
N HIS A 18 5.12 45.42 -8.06
CA HIS A 18 4.49 44.39 -7.25
C HIS A 18 4.51 44.92 -5.82
N GLN A 19 3.37 45.40 -5.32
CA GLN A 19 3.22 45.64 -3.89
C GLN A 19 3.33 44.28 -3.21
N THR A 20 4.47 44.01 -2.61
CA THR A 20 4.67 42.86 -1.73
C THR A 20 3.81 43.10 -0.49
N ALA A 21 2.70 42.36 -0.40
CA ALA A 21 1.81 42.43 0.76
C ALA A 21 2.62 42.18 2.04
N ALA A 22 2.39 43.01 3.06
CA ALA A 22 3.14 42.94 4.31
C ALA A 22 2.84 41.69 5.14
N ASN A 23 1.72 41.01 4.84
CA ASN A 23 1.19 39.82 5.51
C ASN A 23 0.77 38.77 4.48
N SER A 24 0.37 37.59 4.96
CA SER A 24 -0.24 36.52 4.16
C SER A 24 -1.36 37.04 3.24
N ALA A 25 -1.26 36.78 1.93
CA ALA A 25 -2.24 37.16 0.94
C ALA A 25 -3.13 35.98 0.53
N ALA A 26 -4.27 36.29 -0.07
CA ALA A 26 -5.22 35.28 -0.52
C ALA A 26 -4.59 34.43 -1.62
N ASN A 27 -4.78 33.11 -1.54
CA ASN A 27 -4.26 32.11 -2.46
C ASN A 27 -2.74 31.94 -2.52
N ASP A 28 -1.95 32.55 -1.61
CA ASP A 28 -0.48 32.37 -1.58
C ASP A 28 -0.07 30.88 -1.50
N ASN A 29 -0.88 30.04 -0.85
CA ASN A 29 -0.64 28.61 -0.65
C ASN A 29 -1.61 27.72 -1.44
N ALA A 30 -2.33 28.26 -2.44
CA ALA A 30 -3.40 27.49 -3.10
C ALA A 30 -2.88 26.25 -3.86
N GLN A 31 -1.64 26.28 -4.39
CA GLN A 31 -1.05 25.14 -5.10
C GLN A 31 -0.55 24.05 -4.13
N GLU A 32 0.06 24.48 -3.03
CA GLU A 32 0.50 23.63 -1.93
C GLU A 32 -0.70 22.95 -1.26
N PHE A 33 -1.77 23.70 -1.03
CA PHE A 33 -3.04 23.16 -0.53
C PHE A 33 -3.64 22.13 -1.48
N ALA A 34 -3.64 22.42 -2.79
CA ALA A 34 -4.12 21.48 -3.79
C ALA A 34 -3.37 20.14 -3.75
N LEU A 35 -2.04 20.18 -3.70
CA LEU A 35 -1.19 18.99 -3.61
C LEU A 35 -1.49 18.17 -2.35
N LEU A 36 -1.55 18.82 -1.18
CA LEU A 36 -1.80 18.12 0.08
C LEU A 36 -3.22 17.55 0.15
N CYS A 37 -4.23 18.24 -0.41
CA CYS A 37 -5.58 17.68 -0.52
C CYS A 37 -5.63 16.46 -1.46
N ASP A 38 -4.90 16.48 -2.58
CA ASP A 38 -4.84 15.33 -3.49
C ASP A 38 -4.24 14.11 -2.79
N ALA A 39 -3.15 14.30 -2.04
CA ALA A 39 -2.57 13.27 -1.19
C ALA A 39 -3.53 12.81 -0.07
N PHE A 40 -4.24 13.74 0.57
CA PHE A 40 -5.19 13.44 1.65
C PHE A 40 -6.40 12.64 1.15
N HIS A 41 -6.90 12.92 -0.05
CA HIS A 41 -7.95 12.12 -0.69
C HIS A 41 -7.49 10.70 -0.96
N ILE A 42 -6.27 10.51 -1.47
CA ILE A 42 -5.71 9.16 -1.66
C ILE A 42 -5.59 8.44 -0.31
N ALA A 43 -5.14 9.12 0.74
CA ALA A 43 -4.95 8.56 2.07
C ALA A 43 -6.28 8.19 2.77
N THR A 44 -7.38 8.85 2.44
CA THR A 44 -8.68 8.65 3.11
C THR A 44 -9.71 7.91 2.27
N ALA A 45 -9.45 7.72 0.98
CA ALA A 45 -10.27 6.88 0.12
C ALA A 45 -10.15 5.41 0.55
N ALA A 46 -11.28 4.70 0.55
CA ALA A 46 -11.27 3.26 0.74
C ALA A 46 -10.44 2.61 -0.38
N PRO A 47 -9.43 1.79 -0.07
CA PRO A 47 -8.63 1.16 -1.10
C PRO A 47 -9.49 0.13 -1.87
N GLU A 48 -9.54 0.25 -3.19
CA GLU A 48 -10.10 -0.77 -4.07
C GLU A 48 -9.21 -2.04 -4.01
N LEU A 49 -9.59 -3.00 -3.17
CA LEU A 49 -8.88 -4.28 -3.00
C LEU A 49 -9.75 -5.42 -3.49
N THR A 50 -9.15 -6.33 -4.27
CA THR A 50 -9.82 -7.60 -4.62
C THR A 50 -9.62 -8.58 -3.47
N PRO A 51 -10.70 -9.18 -2.93
CA PRO A 51 -10.57 -10.20 -1.89
C PRO A 51 -9.70 -11.37 -2.35
N ALA A 52 -8.72 -11.74 -1.53
CA ALA A 52 -7.90 -12.90 -1.79
C ALA A 52 -8.71 -14.19 -1.58
N SER A 53 -8.54 -15.17 -2.47
CA SER A 53 -9.25 -16.45 -2.41
C SER A 53 -8.26 -17.60 -2.62
N ASP A 54 -8.37 -18.65 -1.80
CA ASP A 54 -7.47 -19.80 -1.82
C ASP A 54 -8.08 -21.04 -2.51
N THR A 55 -8.70 -20.82 -3.66
CA THR A 55 -9.23 -21.95 -4.47
C THR A 55 -8.13 -22.87 -4.99
N ALA A 56 -6.89 -22.36 -5.11
CA ALA A 56 -5.73 -23.15 -5.54
C ALA A 56 -5.41 -24.26 -4.55
N SER A 57 -5.33 -23.97 -3.25
CA SER A 57 -5.00 -24.98 -2.24
C SER A 57 -5.96 -26.17 -2.26
N THR A 58 -7.26 -25.93 -2.42
CA THR A 58 -8.25 -27.01 -2.53
C THR A 58 -7.96 -27.94 -3.71
N LYS A 59 -7.63 -27.39 -4.89
CA LYS A 59 -7.30 -28.20 -6.08
C LYS A 59 -6.01 -28.99 -5.90
N ALA A 60 -4.98 -28.37 -5.32
CA ALA A 60 -3.72 -29.05 -5.06
C ALA A 60 -3.89 -30.20 -4.04
N ILE A 61 -4.68 -29.96 -2.99
CA ILE A 61 -5.05 -31.00 -2.02
C ILE A 61 -5.79 -32.14 -2.70
N ASN A 62 -6.75 -31.86 -3.59
CA ASN A 62 -7.47 -32.90 -4.33
C ASN A 62 -6.53 -33.83 -5.12
N ILE A 63 -5.59 -33.26 -5.90
CA ILE A 63 -4.62 -34.07 -6.68
C ILE A 63 -3.75 -34.92 -5.74
N GLY A 64 -3.28 -34.35 -4.63
CA GLY A 64 -2.52 -35.07 -3.62
C GLY A 64 -3.31 -36.21 -2.97
N SER A 65 -4.60 -35.99 -2.70
CA SER A 65 -5.55 -36.98 -2.18
C SER A 65 -5.80 -38.11 -3.17
N ILE A 66 -5.92 -37.82 -4.47
CA ILE A 66 -6.01 -38.86 -5.52
C ILE A 66 -4.78 -39.76 -5.47
N ASN A 67 -3.59 -39.18 -5.51
CA ASN A 67 -2.33 -39.94 -5.45
C ASN A 67 -2.19 -40.75 -4.15
N MET A 68 -2.54 -40.16 -3.00
CA MET A 68 -2.52 -40.86 -1.71
C MET A 68 -3.55 -42.00 -1.65
N SER A 69 -4.73 -41.85 -2.25
CA SER A 69 -5.79 -42.86 -2.19
C SER A 69 -5.36 -44.22 -2.74
N ILE A 70 -4.46 -44.23 -3.73
CA ILE A 70 -3.94 -45.43 -4.42
C ILE A 70 -2.67 -45.96 -3.74
N ALA A 71 -2.07 -45.21 -2.82
CA ALA A 71 -0.93 -45.68 -2.04
C ALA A 71 -1.28 -46.93 -1.21
N ALA A 72 -0.23 -47.67 -0.80
CA ALA A 72 -0.37 -48.85 0.03
C ALA A 72 -1.17 -48.54 1.31
N SER A 73 -2.01 -49.49 1.74
CA SER A 73 -2.82 -49.35 2.96
C SER A 73 -1.96 -49.14 4.21
N THR A 74 -0.78 -49.77 4.26
CA THR A 74 0.21 -49.59 5.32
C THR A 74 0.68 -48.13 5.40
N PHE A 75 1.14 -47.56 4.29
CA PHE A 75 1.55 -46.15 4.24
C PHE A 75 0.43 -45.21 4.66
N LYS A 76 -0.80 -45.42 4.17
CA LYS A 76 -1.96 -44.60 4.57
C LYS A 76 -2.28 -44.71 6.06
N ALA A 77 -2.05 -45.86 6.69
CA ALA A 77 -2.27 -46.06 8.12
C ALA A 77 -1.21 -45.36 8.98
N ASP A 78 -0.01 -45.16 8.44
CA ASP A 78 1.08 -44.47 9.14
C ASP A 78 0.90 -42.94 9.16
N ILE A 79 0.08 -42.38 8.27
CA ILE A 79 -0.25 -40.96 8.23
C ILE A 79 -1.41 -40.64 9.18
N ASP A 80 -1.15 -39.81 10.18
CA ASP A 80 -2.14 -39.28 11.11
C ASP A 80 -2.49 -37.84 10.73
N HIS A 81 -3.72 -37.61 10.26
CA HIS A 81 -4.15 -36.29 9.82
C HIS A 81 -4.39 -35.31 10.98
N THR A 82 -4.40 -35.78 12.23
CA THR A 82 -4.64 -34.98 13.43
C THR A 82 -3.35 -34.54 14.14
N LYS A 83 -2.22 -35.20 13.85
CA LYS A 83 -0.94 -34.98 14.53
C LYS A 83 0.12 -34.36 13.61
N ASP A 84 1.01 -33.56 14.17
CA ASP A 84 2.24 -33.11 13.50
C ASP A 84 3.32 -34.18 13.51
N LEU A 85 4.27 -34.09 12.57
CA LEU A 85 5.37 -35.07 12.45
C LEU A 85 6.19 -35.17 13.74
N SER A 86 6.37 -34.05 14.45
CA SER A 86 7.07 -33.99 15.75
C SER A 86 6.40 -34.84 16.82
N GLU A 87 5.09 -35.04 16.75
CA GLU A 87 4.32 -35.85 17.71
C GLU A 87 4.35 -37.35 17.39
N LEU A 88 4.96 -37.74 16.27
CA LEU A 88 4.99 -39.12 15.78
C LEU A 88 6.38 -39.75 15.83
N GLN A 89 7.39 -39.05 16.34
CA GLN A 89 8.80 -39.47 16.32
C GLN A 89 9.06 -40.83 17.01
N ASP A 90 8.18 -41.21 17.94
CA ASP A 90 8.25 -42.50 18.65
C ASP A 90 7.57 -43.65 17.88
N LYS A 91 6.82 -43.37 16.82
CA LYS A 91 6.19 -44.42 16.00
C LYS A 91 7.26 -45.14 15.17
N PRO A 92 7.31 -46.49 15.18
CA PRO A 92 8.29 -47.26 14.40
C PRO A 92 8.23 -47.01 12.88
N ALA A 93 7.06 -46.62 12.36
CA ALA A 93 6.86 -46.33 10.95
C ALA A 93 7.48 -44.99 10.51
N VAL A 94 7.81 -44.08 11.43
CA VAL A 94 8.45 -42.80 11.11
C VAL A 94 9.96 -43.04 10.94
N PRO A 95 10.52 -42.85 9.74
CA PRO A 95 11.95 -43.00 9.53
C PRO A 95 12.72 -41.93 10.30
N LYS A 96 13.83 -42.31 10.95
CA LYS A 96 14.63 -41.40 11.78
C LYS A 96 15.87 -40.85 11.07
N THR A 97 16.31 -41.51 10.01
CA THR A 97 17.52 -41.14 9.25
C THR A 97 17.36 -41.48 7.77
N GLY A 98 18.28 -40.99 6.94
CA GLY A 98 18.35 -41.32 5.51
C GLY A 98 17.36 -40.57 4.63
N THR A 99 17.25 -41.02 3.39
CA THR A 99 16.45 -40.35 2.33
C THR A 99 14.95 -40.37 2.62
N GLU A 100 14.45 -41.42 3.27
CA GLU A 100 13.03 -41.52 3.63
C GLU A 100 12.66 -40.54 4.76
N ASN A 101 13.55 -40.31 5.74
CA ASN A 101 13.34 -39.27 6.75
C ASN A 101 13.17 -37.89 6.09
N GLY A 102 14.07 -37.54 5.15
CA GLY A 102 13.97 -36.27 4.41
C GLY A 102 12.68 -36.15 3.58
N ARG A 103 12.13 -37.27 3.09
CA ARG A 103 10.83 -37.28 2.40
C ARG A 103 9.67 -37.00 3.36
N TRP A 104 9.68 -37.62 4.54
CA TRP A 104 8.69 -37.37 5.58
C TRP A 104 8.75 -35.92 6.05
N GLU A 105 9.93 -35.38 6.37
CA GLU A 105 10.12 -33.98 6.74
C GLU A 105 9.56 -33.02 5.67
N LYS A 106 9.79 -33.32 4.39
CA LYS A 106 9.33 -32.48 3.28
C LYS A 106 7.82 -32.52 3.08
N TYR A 107 7.19 -33.69 3.13
CA TYR A 107 5.82 -33.88 2.64
C TYR A 107 4.78 -34.16 3.73
N TYR A 108 5.16 -34.48 4.97
CA TYR A 108 4.21 -34.98 5.97
C TYR A 108 3.06 -34.01 6.26
N THR A 109 3.35 -32.72 6.41
CA THR A 109 2.33 -31.67 6.62
C THR A 109 1.25 -31.67 5.53
N PHE A 110 1.62 -32.07 4.30
CA PHE A 110 0.71 -32.18 3.16
C PHE A 110 0.00 -33.51 3.12
N TRP A 111 0.70 -34.60 3.38
CA TRP A 111 0.11 -35.93 3.50
C TRP A 111 -1.01 -35.95 4.52
N LYS A 112 -0.85 -35.26 5.66
CA LYS A 112 -1.93 -35.03 6.61
C LYS A 112 -3.16 -34.38 5.97
N LYS A 113 -2.97 -33.32 5.18
CA LYS A 113 -4.08 -32.60 4.52
C LYS A 113 -4.78 -33.51 3.51
N TYR A 114 -4.01 -34.30 2.76
CA TYR A 114 -4.54 -35.24 1.79
C TYR A 114 -5.36 -36.34 2.47
N LYS A 115 -4.83 -36.89 3.57
CA LYS A 115 -5.50 -37.89 4.40
C LYS A 115 -6.80 -37.36 5.00
N ASN A 116 -6.77 -36.14 5.56
CA ASN A 116 -7.98 -35.48 6.04
C ASN A 116 -9.02 -35.33 4.93
N ALA A 117 -8.64 -34.86 3.74
CA ALA A 117 -9.57 -34.72 2.61
C ALA A 117 -10.14 -36.08 2.17
N ILE A 118 -9.34 -37.14 2.14
CA ILE A 118 -9.84 -38.49 1.83
C ILE A 118 -10.95 -38.94 2.79
N GLU A 119 -10.85 -38.57 4.07
CA GLU A 119 -11.75 -39.04 5.12
C GLU A 119 -12.98 -38.15 5.34
N THR A 120 -12.84 -36.84 5.06
CA THR A 120 -13.81 -35.82 5.45
C THR A 120 -14.46 -35.09 4.27
N ASP A 121 -13.87 -35.11 3.07
CA ASP A 121 -14.42 -34.39 1.92
C ASP A 121 -15.79 -34.99 1.50
N PRO A 122 -16.76 -34.16 1.09
CA PRO A 122 -18.04 -34.63 0.57
C PRO A 122 -17.90 -35.66 -0.58
N ASN A 123 -16.85 -35.54 -1.40
CA ASN A 123 -16.56 -36.44 -2.51
C ASN A 123 -15.72 -37.66 -2.12
N LYS A 124 -15.65 -38.02 -0.83
CA LYS A 124 -14.83 -39.16 -0.36
C LYS A 124 -15.10 -40.49 -1.06
N ALA A 125 -16.32 -40.67 -1.56
CA ALA A 125 -16.69 -41.82 -2.37
C ALA A 125 -15.83 -41.94 -3.65
N ASP A 126 -15.38 -40.83 -4.24
CA ASP A 126 -14.55 -40.85 -5.44
C ASP A 126 -13.12 -41.28 -5.13
N TYR A 127 -12.55 -40.86 -3.99
CA TYR A 127 -11.27 -41.41 -3.51
C TYR A 127 -11.33 -42.92 -3.28
N ALA A 128 -12.46 -43.42 -2.75
CA ALA A 128 -12.66 -44.86 -2.60
C ALA A 128 -12.68 -45.57 -3.97
N LYS A 129 -13.37 -45.01 -4.97
CA LYS A 129 -13.37 -45.56 -6.34
C LYS A 129 -11.96 -45.58 -6.94
N TRP A 130 -11.24 -44.46 -6.91
CA TRP A 130 -9.88 -44.36 -7.43
C TRP A 130 -8.91 -45.35 -6.77
N SER A 131 -9.07 -45.60 -5.46
CA SER A 131 -8.22 -46.57 -4.73
C SER A 131 -8.29 -48.00 -5.26
N THR A 132 -9.33 -48.35 -6.03
CA THR A 132 -9.54 -49.69 -6.63
C THR A 132 -9.07 -49.81 -8.08
N LYS A 133 -8.72 -48.68 -8.72
CA LYS A 133 -8.28 -48.65 -10.13
C LYS A 133 -6.86 -49.22 -10.27
N LYS A 134 -6.63 -49.99 -11.34
CA LYS A 134 -5.33 -50.59 -11.65
C LYS A 134 -4.61 -49.74 -12.69
N LEU A 135 -3.75 -48.83 -12.24
CA LEU A 135 -2.94 -48.03 -13.14
C LEU A 135 -1.75 -48.83 -13.69
N SER A 136 -1.43 -48.64 -14.97
CA SER A 136 -0.15 -49.07 -15.53
C SER A 136 1.02 -48.36 -14.85
N LYS A 137 2.23 -48.92 -14.95
CA LYS A 137 3.45 -48.30 -14.41
C LYS A 137 3.64 -46.86 -14.91
N GLY A 138 3.34 -46.60 -16.18
CA GLY A 138 3.45 -45.28 -16.79
C GLY A 138 2.42 -44.29 -16.25
N GLN A 139 1.15 -44.71 -16.09
CA GLN A 139 0.11 -43.87 -15.50
C GLN A 139 0.41 -43.56 -14.03
N PHE A 140 0.90 -44.54 -13.27
CA PHE A 140 1.29 -44.34 -11.88
C PHE A 140 2.42 -43.30 -11.74
N GLU A 141 3.44 -43.35 -12.61
CA GLU A 141 4.52 -42.35 -12.57
C GLU A 141 4.04 -40.96 -12.98
N LYS A 142 3.13 -40.85 -13.97
CA LYS A 142 2.48 -39.58 -14.32
C LYS A 142 1.66 -39.01 -13.15
N LEU A 143 0.92 -39.85 -12.44
CA LEU A 143 0.16 -39.44 -11.26
C LEU A 143 1.08 -38.91 -10.16
N ARG A 144 2.19 -39.60 -9.89
CA ARG A 144 3.21 -39.17 -8.92
C ARG A 144 3.79 -37.80 -9.31
N LEU A 145 4.13 -37.60 -10.57
CA LEU A 145 4.63 -36.33 -11.08
C LEU A 145 3.61 -35.20 -10.95
N ASN A 146 2.33 -35.47 -11.26
CA ASN A 146 1.25 -34.49 -11.11
C ASN A 146 1.06 -34.10 -9.63
N ALA A 147 1.13 -35.06 -8.71
CA ALA A 147 1.04 -34.80 -7.27
C ALA A 147 2.23 -33.99 -6.74
N GLU A 148 3.46 -34.27 -7.22
CA GLU A 148 4.64 -33.47 -6.87
C GLU A 148 4.52 -32.03 -7.38
N ARG A 149 4.03 -31.83 -8.61
CA ARG A 149 3.76 -30.48 -9.15
C ARG A 149 2.65 -29.76 -8.38
N ALA A 150 1.59 -30.46 -7.99
CA ALA A 150 0.52 -29.90 -7.19
C ALA A 150 1.02 -29.42 -5.82
N PHE A 151 1.93 -30.16 -5.19
CA PHE A 151 2.60 -29.75 -3.94
C PHE A 151 3.39 -28.45 -4.12
N GLU A 152 4.17 -28.31 -5.20
CA GLU A 152 4.91 -27.08 -5.48
C GLU A 152 3.97 -25.90 -5.71
N PHE A 153 2.88 -26.09 -6.47
CA PHE A 153 1.86 -25.06 -6.67
C PHE A 153 1.12 -24.67 -5.40
N TYR A 154 0.87 -25.60 -4.48
CA TYR A 154 0.30 -25.25 -3.17
C TYR A 154 1.24 -24.34 -2.38
N LYS A 155 2.54 -24.62 -2.34
CA LYS A 155 3.51 -23.74 -1.64
C LYS A 155 3.52 -22.34 -2.24
N ALA A 156 3.49 -22.25 -3.56
CA ALA A 156 3.36 -20.99 -4.27
C ALA A 156 2.06 -20.29 -3.88
N ALA A 157 0.91 -20.98 -3.96
CA ALA A 157 -0.40 -20.43 -3.58
C ALA A 157 -0.41 -19.88 -2.15
N GLN A 158 0.14 -20.60 -1.17
CA GLN A 158 0.21 -20.14 0.22
C GLN A 158 1.07 -18.88 0.37
N THR A 159 2.15 -18.76 -0.40
CA THR A 159 3.01 -17.57 -0.40
C THR A 159 2.26 -16.39 -1.01
N THR A 160 1.66 -16.61 -2.16
CA THR A 160 0.84 -15.63 -2.89
C THR A 160 -0.35 -15.15 -2.04
N LEU A 161 -1.03 -16.05 -1.34
CA LEU A 161 -2.16 -15.71 -0.47
C LEU A 161 -1.74 -14.76 0.65
N LYS A 162 -0.60 -15.02 1.30
CA LYS A 162 -0.05 -14.15 2.35
C LYS A 162 0.24 -12.75 1.83
N ILE A 163 0.78 -12.63 0.62
CA ILE A 163 1.03 -11.33 -0.04
C ILE A 163 -0.29 -10.62 -0.34
N ALA A 164 -1.27 -11.33 -0.90
CA ALA A 164 -2.59 -10.77 -1.24
C ALA A 164 -3.40 -10.33 -0.02
N GLN A 165 -3.15 -10.93 1.15
CA GLN A 165 -3.82 -10.62 2.41
C GLN A 165 -3.13 -9.53 3.25
N ALA A 166 -2.15 -8.82 2.70
CA ALA A 166 -1.41 -7.79 3.44
C ALA A 166 -2.35 -6.81 4.18
N THR A 167 -2.40 -6.91 5.50
CA THR A 167 -3.38 -6.23 6.37
C THR A 167 -3.00 -4.79 6.69
N ASN A 168 -1.83 -4.34 6.27
CA ASN A 168 -1.26 -3.05 6.69
C ASN A 168 -1.67 -1.87 5.81
N ILE A 169 -2.32 -2.07 4.65
CA ILE A 169 -2.67 -0.98 3.71
C ILE A 169 -3.50 0.09 4.41
N GLN A 170 -4.58 -0.27 5.12
CA GLN A 170 -5.42 0.71 5.81
C GLN A 170 -4.68 1.42 6.95
N THR A 171 -3.82 0.71 7.67
CA THR A 171 -2.98 1.30 8.73
C THR A 171 -2.01 2.33 8.15
N LEU A 172 -1.34 2.00 7.03
CA LEU A 172 -0.44 2.92 6.33
C LEU A 172 -1.18 4.16 5.82
N LEU A 173 -2.37 3.97 5.23
CA LEU A 173 -3.22 5.08 4.78
C LEU A 173 -3.66 6.00 5.93
N ASN A 174 -4.08 5.41 7.05
CA ASN A 174 -4.44 6.16 8.26
C ASN A 174 -3.23 6.91 8.84
N ASN A 175 -2.05 6.28 8.87
CA ASN A 175 -0.82 6.91 9.33
C ASN A 175 -0.41 8.07 8.40
N ALA A 176 -0.60 7.94 7.08
CA ALA A 176 -0.36 9.05 6.16
C ALA A 176 -1.33 10.22 6.41
N ALA A 177 -2.62 9.93 6.60
CA ALA A 177 -3.63 10.95 6.81
C ALA A 177 -3.48 11.69 8.15
N PHE A 178 -3.25 10.94 9.24
CA PHE A 178 -3.39 11.45 10.61
C PHE A 178 -2.14 11.32 11.47
N GLY A 179 -1.16 10.51 11.04
CA GLY A 179 0.08 10.25 11.76
C GLY A 179 0.03 8.96 12.57
N THR A 180 1.19 8.37 12.83
CA THR A 180 1.30 7.13 13.60
C THR A 180 0.69 7.28 15.00
N GLY A 181 -0.27 6.42 15.35
CA GLY A 181 -0.96 6.43 16.65
C GLY A 181 -2.02 7.53 16.80
N ASN A 182 -2.25 8.34 15.76
CA ASN A 182 -3.24 9.40 15.73
C ASN A 182 -4.49 9.00 14.94
N THR A 183 -5.56 9.77 15.12
CA THR A 183 -6.81 9.61 14.39
C THR A 183 -7.27 10.96 13.85
N GLU A 184 -8.37 10.96 13.11
CA GLU A 184 -9.03 12.20 12.73
C GLU A 184 -9.35 13.08 13.95
N ALA A 185 -9.70 12.50 15.09
CA ALA A 185 -10.06 13.25 16.30
C ALA A 185 -8.84 13.84 17.04
N THR A 186 -7.60 13.56 16.61
CA THR A 186 -6.40 14.12 17.25
C THR A 186 -6.40 15.65 17.16
N THR A 187 -6.33 16.31 18.31
CA THR A 187 -6.32 17.78 18.43
C THR A 187 -5.01 18.36 18.97
N ASN A 188 -4.12 17.53 19.51
CA ASN A 188 -2.87 17.94 20.13
C ASN A 188 -1.68 17.25 19.46
N TYR A 189 -0.73 18.02 18.94
CA TYR A 189 0.46 17.51 18.26
C TYR A 189 1.74 17.57 19.11
N GLY A 190 1.60 17.87 20.41
CA GLY A 190 2.70 17.87 21.37
C GLY A 190 3.02 19.26 21.92
N PRO A 191 4.08 19.37 22.73
CA PRO A 191 4.50 20.63 23.30
C PRO A 191 5.12 21.54 22.22
N GLY A 192 4.84 22.83 22.32
CA GLY A 192 5.38 23.85 21.42
C GLY A 192 4.28 24.72 20.83
N ASN A 193 4.66 25.92 20.41
CA ASN A 193 3.78 26.76 19.61
C ASN A 193 3.80 26.28 18.15
N ARG A 194 3.00 26.92 17.31
CA ARG A 194 2.91 26.59 15.89
C ARG A 194 4.27 26.58 15.17
N ALA A 195 5.15 27.54 15.44
CA ALA A 195 6.47 27.61 14.80
C ALA A 195 7.37 26.41 15.17
N ALA A 196 7.35 25.98 16.43
CA ALA A 196 8.08 24.80 16.86
C ALA A 196 7.55 23.52 16.18
N ILE A 197 6.23 23.37 16.09
CA ILE A 197 5.58 22.20 15.50
C ILE A 197 5.77 22.14 13.96
N CYS A 198 5.57 23.28 13.28
CA CYS A 198 5.52 23.36 11.82
C CYS A 198 6.88 23.61 11.15
N SER A 199 7.89 24.09 11.88
CA SER A 199 9.23 24.32 11.33
C SER A 199 10.41 23.99 12.25
N GLY A 200 10.15 23.56 13.48
CA GLY A 200 11.20 23.25 14.45
C GLY A 200 11.91 24.49 14.97
N THR A 201 11.35 25.68 14.73
CA THR A 201 11.96 26.96 15.13
C THR A 201 12.05 27.03 16.65
N SER A 202 13.18 27.53 17.16
CA SER A 202 13.57 27.59 18.58
C SER A 202 13.77 26.24 19.28
N THR A 203 13.16 25.15 18.83
CA THR A 203 13.31 23.81 19.44
C THR A 203 13.16 22.70 18.38
N PRO A 204 14.25 22.26 17.74
CA PRO A 204 14.21 21.27 16.66
C PRO A 204 13.55 19.93 17.04
N THR A 205 13.61 19.53 18.31
CA THR A 205 13.00 18.29 18.82
C THR A 205 11.47 18.34 18.85
N GLN A 206 10.87 19.53 18.71
CA GLN A 206 9.41 19.72 18.64
C GLN A 206 8.89 19.71 17.20
N LEU A 207 9.75 19.59 16.19
CA LEU A 207 9.32 19.50 14.80
C LEU A 207 8.42 18.28 14.59
N LYS A 208 7.23 18.50 14.03
CA LYS A 208 6.26 17.45 13.67
C LYS A 208 5.79 17.53 12.21
N ALA A 209 6.16 18.58 11.47
CA ALA A 209 5.93 18.66 10.03
C ALA A 209 6.36 17.35 9.32
N GLY A 210 5.54 16.88 8.39
CA GLY A 210 5.79 15.64 7.64
C GLY A 210 5.28 14.36 8.29
N THR A 211 4.85 14.41 9.55
CA THR A 211 4.28 13.23 10.23
C THR A 211 2.89 12.84 9.74
N SER A 212 2.09 13.81 9.27
CA SER A 212 0.74 13.55 8.73
C SER A 212 0.26 14.64 7.79
N LEU A 213 -0.60 14.28 6.86
CA LEU A 213 -1.24 15.23 5.94
C LEU A 213 -2.16 16.21 6.66
N LYS A 214 -2.90 15.76 7.68
CA LYS A 214 -3.75 16.65 8.51
C LYS A 214 -2.90 17.75 9.17
N LEU A 215 -1.76 17.40 9.76
CA LEU A 215 -0.89 18.37 10.40
C LEU A 215 -0.28 19.35 9.38
N ASP A 216 0.22 18.85 8.26
CA ASP A 216 0.82 19.69 7.22
C ASP A 216 -0.23 20.66 6.65
N LEU A 217 -1.48 20.23 6.43
CA LEU A 217 -2.59 21.09 6.03
C LEU A 217 -2.91 22.16 7.08
N LEU A 218 -2.91 21.82 8.38
CA LEU A 218 -3.10 22.79 9.46
C LEU A 218 -1.95 23.81 9.47
N CYS A 219 -0.69 23.37 9.43
CA CYS A 219 0.49 24.23 9.36
C CYS A 219 0.47 25.17 8.15
N LEU A 220 0.03 24.68 6.99
CA LEU A 220 -0.05 25.44 5.75
C LEU A 220 -1.21 26.44 5.70
N CYS A 221 -2.35 26.14 6.35
CA CYS A 221 -3.60 26.86 6.05
C CYS A 221 -4.39 27.35 7.27
N ALA A 222 -4.23 26.76 8.45
CA ALA A 222 -5.02 27.13 9.63
C ALA A 222 -4.81 28.61 9.99
N TYR A 223 -5.87 29.27 10.44
CA TYR A 223 -5.94 30.71 10.63
C TYR A 223 -4.94 31.23 11.68
N ASP A 224 -4.53 32.50 11.51
CA ASP A 224 -3.80 33.30 12.50
C ASP A 224 -4.20 34.78 12.41
N ASN A 225 -4.28 35.44 13.56
CA ASN A 225 -4.84 36.77 13.77
C ASN A 225 -4.02 37.94 13.22
N GLY A 226 -2.78 37.71 12.77
CA GLY A 226 -1.97 38.72 12.10
C GLY A 226 -2.31 38.92 10.61
N ALA A 227 -3.12 38.04 10.03
CA ALA A 227 -3.34 37.98 8.60
C ALA A 227 -4.70 38.55 8.17
N THR A 228 -5.14 39.70 8.69
CA THR A 228 -6.42 40.31 8.27
C THR A 228 -6.25 41.14 6.98
N PRO A 229 -7.22 41.13 6.03
CA PRO A 229 -8.39 40.25 5.90
C PRO A 229 -8.13 38.96 5.08
N ASN A 230 -6.93 38.76 4.54
CA ASN A 230 -6.64 37.76 3.51
C ASN A 230 -6.12 36.41 4.04
N GLY A 231 -5.71 36.33 5.29
CA GLY A 231 -5.19 35.15 5.97
C GLY A 231 -6.18 34.01 6.07
N ALA A 232 -7.48 34.33 6.16
CA ALA A 232 -8.54 33.34 6.06
C ALA A 232 -8.63 32.68 4.67
N LYS A 233 -8.02 33.29 3.66
CA LYS A 233 -8.09 32.89 2.24
C LYS A 233 -6.76 32.42 1.67
N ILE A 234 -5.74 32.20 2.51
CA ILE A 234 -4.38 31.88 2.02
C ILE A 234 -4.32 30.60 1.19
N CYS A 235 -5.13 29.59 1.53
CA CYS A 235 -5.20 28.33 0.79
C CYS A 235 -6.38 28.27 -0.20
N GLY A 236 -7.17 29.33 -0.29
CA GLY A 236 -8.37 29.38 -1.13
C GLY A 236 -9.57 30.00 -0.40
N PRO A 237 -10.71 30.14 -1.10
CA PRO A 237 -11.97 30.48 -0.45
C PRO A 237 -12.40 29.37 0.52
N ASP A 238 -13.07 29.75 1.61
CA ASP A 238 -13.67 28.85 2.61
C ASP A 238 -12.69 27.89 3.31
N THR A 239 -11.39 28.23 3.38
CA THR A 239 -10.36 27.38 4.02
C THR A 239 -10.11 27.67 5.50
N ALA A 240 -10.79 28.64 6.11
CA ALA A 240 -10.53 29.06 7.49
C ALA A 240 -11.77 28.95 8.41
N ALA A 241 -11.52 28.93 9.72
CA ALA A 241 -12.56 28.91 10.75
C ALA A 241 -13.47 30.16 10.64
N ALA A 242 -14.77 29.95 10.90
CA ALA A 242 -15.74 31.04 10.94
C ALA A 242 -15.43 32.00 12.10
N GLY A 243 -15.46 33.31 11.84
CA GLY A 243 -15.19 34.35 12.84
C GLY A 243 -13.89 35.11 12.64
N SER A 244 -12.84 34.49 12.07
CA SER A 244 -11.54 35.11 11.76
C SER A 244 -11.05 36.08 12.85
N SER A 245 -11.24 35.69 14.11
CA SER A 245 -10.92 36.50 15.29
C SER A 245 -9.64 36.00 15.96
N ALA A 246 -9.06 36.79 16.87
CA ALA A 246 -7.87 36.37 17.61
C ALA A 246 -8.05 35.06 18.40
N SER A 247 -9.29 34.71 18.77
CA SER A 247 -9.60 33.48 19.48
C SER A 247 -9.69 32.22 18.60
N ASP A 248 -9.51 32.35 17.29
CA ASP A 248 -9.59 31.26 16.31
C ASP A 248 -8.21 30.78 15.84
N ASN A 249 -7.13 31.36 16.37
CA ASN A 249 -5.76 30.98 16.10
C ASN A 249 -5.51 29.51 16.42
N TRP A 250 -4.90 28.80 15.46
CA TRP A 250 -4.36 27.47 15.70
C TRP A 250 -2.92 27.55 16.17
N GLU A 251 -2.68 27.21 17.44
CA GLU A 251 -1.37 27.27 18.11
C GLU A 251 -0.70 25.88 18.24
N GLY A 252 -1.14 24.90 17.46
CA GLY A 252 -0.58 23.53 17.46
C GLY A 252 -1.27 22.54 18.40
N HIS A 253 -1.91 23.03 19.47
CA HIS A 253 -2.61 22.20 20.46
C HIS A 253 -3.98 22.75 20.89
N SER A 254 -4.43 23.85 20.28
CA SER A 254 -5.72 24.50 20.56
C SER A 254 -6.44 24.80 19.26
N LYS A 255 -7.78 24.85 19.28
CA LYS A 255 -8.61 25.22 18.12
C LYS A 255 -8.40 24.37 16.85
N THR A 256 -7.83 23.17 17.01
CA THR A 256 -7.57 22.24 15.91
C THR A 256 -8.84 21.88 15.17
N GLU A 257 -9.91 21.54 15.87
CA GLU A 257 -11.18 21.13 15.22
C GLU A 257 -11.83 22.29 14.45
N ALA A 258 -11.82 23.49 15.03
CA ALA A 258 -12.37 24.69 14.41
C ALA A 258 -11.65 25.06 13.11
N ASN A 259 -10.33 24.84 13.05
CA ASN A 259 -9.54 25.07 11.85
C ASN A 259 -9.56 23.89 10.88
N TRP A 260 -9.65 22.66 11.37
CA TRP A 260 -9.65 21.45 10.55
C TRP A 260 -10.95 21.30 9.75
N THR A 261 -12.10 21.54 10.36
CA THR A 261 -13.42 21.37 9.73
C THR A 261 -13.57 22.09 8.37
N PRO A 262 -13.29 23.41 8.27
CA PRO A 262 -13.37 24.12 6.99
C PRO A 262 -12.30 23.64 6.00
N LEU A 263 -11.09 23.33 6.46
CA LEU A 263 -10.02 22.79 5.60
C LEU A 263 -10.39 21.45 4.98
N LYS A 264 -10.90 20.52 5.80
CA LYS A 264 -11.39 19.21 5.34
C LYS A 264 -12.51 19.39 4.31
N THR A 265 -13.47 20.26 4.61
CA THR A 265 -14.58 20.57 3.69
C THR A 265 -14.07 21.14 2.36
N ALA A 266 -13.10 22.06 2.42
CA ALA A 266 -12.48 22.63 1.23
C ALA A 266 -11.70 21.58 0.42
N CYS A 267 -10.96 20.68 1.07
CA CYS A 267 -10.35 19.54 0.39
C CYS A 267 -11.42 18.67 -0.28
N GLN A 268 -12.46 18.22 0.44
CA GLN A 268 -13.51 17.34 -0.09
C GLN A 268 -14.26 17.90 -1.31
N LYS A 269 -14.39 19.23 -1.41
CA LYS A 269 -14.97 19.90 -2.59
C LYS A 269 -14.08 19.78 -3.83
N ARG A 270 -12.77 19.53 -3.67
CA ARG A 270 -11.85 19.30 -4.77
C ARG A 270 -12.11 17.91 -5.35
N LYS A 271 -12.43 17.84 -6.64
CA LYS A 271 -12.62 16.58 -7.35
C LYS A 271 -11.26 15.98 -7.70
N THR A 272 -10.66 15.22 -6.79
CA THR A 272 -9.46 14.43 -7.10
C THR A 272 -9.87 13.00 -7.42
N GLN A 273 -9.59 12.53 -8.64
CA GLN A 273 -9.86 11.13 -9.07
C GLN A 273 -8.61 10.24 -8.97
N ALA A 274 -7.57 10.72 -8.27
CA ALA A 274 -6.28 10.04 -8.20
C ALA A 274 -6.42 8.72 -7.44
N LYS A 275 -6.00 7.63 -8.07
CA LYS A 275 -6.02 6.29 -7.47
C LYS A 275 -4.72 6.07 -6.69
N LEU A 276 -4.81 5.30 -5.59
CA LEU A 276 -3.62 4.81 -4.91
C LEU A 276 -2.85 3.85 -5.84
N THR A 277 -1.73 4.35 -6.40
CA THR A 277 -0.74 3.65 -7.23
C THR A 277 0.64 4.26 -7.00
N LEU A 278 1.72 3.52 -7.25
CA LEU A 278 3.08 4.02 -7.11
C LEU A 278 3.32 5.25 -8.00
N ALA A 279 2.84 5.21 -9.24
CA ALA A 279 2.95 6.32 -10.19
C ALA A 279 2.30 7.61 -9.67
N THR A 280 1.14 7.51 -9.02
CA THR A 280 0.44 8.68 -8.45
C THR A 280 1.21 9.25 -7.26
N VAL A 281 1.74 8.39 -6.39
CA VAL A 281 2.56 8.82 -5.25
C VAL A 281 3.86 9.48 -5.71
N ASP A 282 4.50 8.95 -6.76
CA ASP A 282 5.68 9.57 -7.36
C ASP A 282 5.37 10.92 -8.01
N ALA A 283 4.22 11.08 -8.66
CA ALA A 283 3.78 12.39 -9.16
C ALA A 283 3.59 13.41 -8.03
N ILE A 284 3.03 12.99 -6.88
CA ILE A 284 2.92 13.83 -5.67
C ILE A 284 4.31 14.20 -5.16
N ARG A 285 5.24 13.25 -5.09
CA ARG A 285 6.63 13.49 -4.66
C ARG A 285 7.33 14.52 -5.55
N LEU A 286 7.21 14.39 -6.87
CA LEU A 286 7.82 15.32 -7.83
C LEU A 286 7.22 16.72 -7.70
N ARG A 287 5.89 16.82 -7.63
CA ARG A 287 5.22 18.11 -7.44
C ARG A 287 5.56 18.75 -6.08
N LEU A 288 5.74 17.94 -5.05
CA LEU A 288 6.21 18.42 -3.75
C LEU A 288 7.61 19.02 -3.88
N ALA A 289 8.55 18.32 -4.52
CA ALA A 289 9.90 18.82 -4.73
C ALA A 289 9.93 20.16 -5.48
N GLU A 290 9.15 20.29 -6.57
CA GLU A 290 9.00 21.55 -7.31
C GLU A 290 8.51 22.70 -6.42
N LEU A 291 7.53 22.44 -5.54
CA LEU A 291 6.96 23.46 -4.66
C LEU A 291 7.92 23.84 -3.53
N LEU A 292 8.72 22.90 -3.03
CA LEU A 292 9.77 23.16 -2.04
C LEU A 292 10.91 24.01 -2.61
N GLU A 293 11.29 23.79 -3.87
CA GLU A 293 12.31 24.57 -4.56
C GLU A 293 11.86 26.01 -4.82
N ARG A 294 10.59 26.20 -5.17
CA ARG A 294 10.01 27.52 -5.49
C ARG A 294 10.07 28.51 -4.32
N GLN A 295 9.95 28.02 -3.09
CA GLN A 295 9.77 28.85 -1.89
C GLN A 295 11.07 29.07 -1.10
N THR A 296 12.23 28.60 -1.56
CA THR A 296 13.52 28.86 -0.89
C THR A 296 14.01 30.28 -1.26
N PRO A 297 14.01 31.27 -0.35
CA PRO A 297 14.50 32.61 -0.68
C PRO A 297 15.99 32.56 -1.09
N LYS A 298 16.39 33.37 -2.09
CA LYS A 298 17.78 33.45 -2.59
C LYS A 298 18.81 33.74 -1.48
N ASP A 299 18.38 34.41 -0.41
CA ASP A 299 19.23 34.85 0.70
C ASP A 299 19.05 34.00 1.97
N ALA A 300 18.07 33.08 2.01
CA ALA A 300 17.74 32.26 3.17
C ALA A 300 18.66 31.05 3.28
N LYS A 301 19.79 31.22 3.96
CA LYS A 301 20.69 30.10 4.26
C LYS A 301 20.11 29.14 5.32
N ALA A 302 19.15 29.56 6.14
CA ALA A 302 18.67 28.80 7.32
C ALA A 302 17.28 28.12 7.17
N HIS A 303 16.37 28.63 6.33
CA HIS A 303 15.02 28.08 6.14
C HIS A 303 14.83 27.48 4.73
N LYS A 304 15.49 26.33 4.50
CA LYS A 304 15.29 25.49 3.31
C LYS A 304 14.13 24.51 3.51
N TYR A 305 13.68 23.92 2.40
CA TYR A 305 12.68 22.85 2.38
C TYR A 305 11.32 23.25 2.96
N VAL A 306 10.90 24.47 2.60
CA VAL A 306 9.67 25.10 3.05
C VAL A 306 8.59 24.90 1.99
N LEU A 307 7.45 24.35 2.39
CA LEU A 307 6.23 24.30 1.60
C LEU A 307 5.31 25.46 2.04
N GLY A 308 4.91 26.28 1.07
CA GLY A 308 4.07 27.45 1.32
C GLY A 308 4.88 28.71 1.59
N SER A 309 4.18 29.80 1.87
CA SER A 309 4.72 31.14 1.81
C SER A 309 5.51 31.55 3.07
N ILE A 310 6.71 32.12 2.85
CA ILE A 310 7.60 32.66 3.88
C ILE A 310 8.19 34.01 3.40
N ARG A 311 8.61 34.87 4.34
CA ARG A 311 9.26 36.16 4.04
C ARG A 311 10.61 36.27 4.75
N GLY A 312 11.48 37.14 4.23
CA GLY A 312 12.78 37.42 4.83
C GLY A 312 13.70 36.21 4.80
N ASP A 313 14.49 36.05 5.87
CA ASP A 313 15.35 34.88 6.10
C ASP A 313 14.60 33.68 6.69
N GLY A 314 13.37 33.89 7.17
CA GLY A 314 12.51 32.87 7.74
C GLY A 314 12.79 32.55 9.21
N ASP A 315 13.63 33.30 9.93
CA ASP A 315 14.10 32.93 11.27
C ASP A 315 12.99 32.78 12.33
N GLU A 316 11.81 33.38 12.11
CA GLU A 316 10.65 33.21 12.98
C GLU A 316 9.82 31.95 12.64
N GLY A 317 10.12 31.31 11.52
CA GLY A 317 9.56 30.03 11.10
C GLY A 317 8.09 30.07 10.68
N CYS A 318 7.48 28.88 10.70
CA CYS A 318 6.11 28.68 10.26
C CYS A 318 5.07 29.03 11.34
N LYS A 319 5.11 30.25 11.87
CA LYS A 319 4.26 30.77 12.96
C LYS A 319 2.81 31.11 12.57
N GLY A 320 2.37 30.59 11.42
CA GLY A 320 1.95 31.42 10.31
C GLY A 320 1.29 32.78 10.48
N ASN A 321 2.12 33.78 10.29
CA ASN A 321 1.79 34.85 9.38
C ASN A 321 3.00 35.04 8.47
N LYS A 322 2.79 35.36 7.20
CA LYS A 322 3.86 35.77 6.30
C LYS A 322 4.18 37.25 6.52
N ASP A 323 4.61 37.60 7.73
CA ASP A 323 5.10 38.92 8.13
C ASP A 323 6.63 38.98 8.02
N SER A 324 7.32 39.94 8.65
CA SER A 324 8.74 40.27 8.43
C SER A 324 9.67 39.06 8.16
N ASN A 325 9.75 38.10 9.10
CA ASN A 325 10.60 36.91 9.01
C ASN A 325 9.83 35.60 9.27
N GLY A 326 8.49 35.65 9.30
CA GLY A 326 7.62 34.49 9.49
C GLY A 326 7.02 33.96 8.19
N GLY A 327 6.39 32.78 8.27
CA GLY A 327 5.70 32.20 7.14
C GLY A 327 4.45 31.41 7.51
N ARG A 328 3.46 31.42 6.62
CA ARG A 328 2.38 30.44 6.62
C ARG A 328 2.83 29.25 5.78
N CYS A 329 3.47 28.29 6.45
CA CYS A 329 4.23 27.25 5.78
C CYS A 329 4.34 25.95 6.58
N VAL A 330 5.01 24.98 5.98
CA VAL A 330 5.49 23.73 6.58
C VAL A 330 6.97 23.62 6.25
N LYS A 331 7.85 23.36 7.20
CA LYS A 331 9.28 23.10 6.92
C LYS A 331 9.63 21.68 7.31
N TYR A 332 10.06 20.90 6.34
CA TYR A 332 10.49 19.52 6.55
C TYR A 332 11.92 19.46 7.12
N ALA A 333 12.24 18.39 7.84
CA ALA A 333 13.63 18.17 8.22
C ALA A 333 14.45 17.86 6.97
N GLU A 334 15.67 18.39 6.89
CA GLU A 334 16.57 18.12 5.76
C GLU A 334 16.77 16.62 5.54
N SER A 335 16.93 15.85 6.62
CA SER A 335 17.05 14.40 6.57
C SER A 335 15.85 13.72 5.90
N ASP A 336 14.65 14.30 5.97
CA ASP A 336 13.46 13.68 5.38
C ASP A 336 13.45 13.81 3.84
N LEU A 337 14.36 14.62 3.28
CA LEU A 337 14.47 14.89 1.86
C LEU A 337 15.79 14.39 1.27
N THR A 338 16.87 14.42 2.05
CA THR A 338 18.20 13.98 1.60
C THR A 338 18.48 12.51 1.90
N ASP A 339 17.88 11.93 2.94
CA ASP A 339 17.99 10.51 3.25
C ASP A 339 16.84 9.74 2.60
N GLN A 340 17.19 8.97 1.56
CA GLN A 340 16.24 8.13 0.82
C GLN A 340 15.58 7.05 1.71
N ALA A 341 16.25 6.60 2.77
CA ALA A 341 15.71 5.62 3.70
C ALA A 341 14.73 6.25 4.70
N LYS A 342 14.88 7.55 5.00
CA LYS A 342 13.99 8.27 5.92
C LYS A 342 12.72 8.73 5.21
N GLY A 343 12.83 9.69 4.29
CA GLY A 343 11.67 10.28 3.61
C GLY A 343 10.72 11.05 4.55
N ILE A 344 9.83 11.88 3.97
CA ILE A 344 8.69 12.46 4.69
C ILE A 344 7.74 11.32 5.09
N GLU A 345 7.38 11.24 6.38
CA GLU A 345 6.65 10.08 6.93
C GLU A 345 5.30 9.82 6.25
N TRP A 346 4.46 10.85 6.06
CA TRP A 346 3.18 10.64 5.39
C TRP A 346 3.35 10.18 3.94
N LEU A 347 4.40 10.64 3.25
CA LEU A 347 4.68 10.27 1.86
C LEU A 347 5.22 8.84 1.76
N ARG A 348 6.06 8.43 2.72
CA ARG A 348 6.52 7.04 2.86
C ARG A 348 5.35 6.10 3.10
N ASN A 349 4.45 6.44 4.03
CA ASN A 349 3.25 5.66 4.31
C ASN A 349 2.36 5.52 3.05
N LEU A 350 2.17 6.58 2.26
CA LEU A 350 1.45 6.50 0.99
C LEU A 350 2.13 5.58 -0.03
N ARG A 351 3.45 5.66 -0.14
CA ARG A 351 4.26 4.81 -1.04
C ARG A 351 4.15 3.35 -0.65
N ASP A 352 4.29 3.05 0.64
CA ASP A 352 4.23 1.69 1.16
C ASP A 352 2.81 1.10 0.99
N ALA A 353 1.77 1.90 1.19
CA ALA A 353 0.39 1.51 0.93
C ALA A 353 0.16 1.20 -0.56
N ALA A 354 0.69 2.04 -1.46
CA ALA A 354 0.62 1.81 -2.90
C ALA A 354 1.37 0.55 -3.33
N SER A 355 2.58 0.34 -2.82
CA SER A 355 3.39 -0.86 -3.07
C SER A 355 2.67 -2.13 -2.61
N ALA A 356 2.13 -2.13 -1.39
CA ALA A 356 1.38 -3.25 -0.85
C ALA A 356 0.10 -3.54 -1.65
N LYS A 357 -0.60 -2.50 -2.11
CA LYS A 357 -1.78 -2.67 -2.98
C LYS A 357 -1.44 -3.29 -4.33
N GLU A 358 -0.38 -2.82 -4.99
CA GLU A 358 0.06 -3.35 -6.27
C GLU A 358 0.57 -4.79 -6.13
N ALA A 359 1.35 -5.09 -5.08
CA ALA A 359 1.78 -6.44 -4.74
C ALA A 359 0.58 -7.39 -4.49
N ALA A 360 -0.45 -6.93 -3.79
CA ALA A 360 -1.67 -7.71 -3.59
C ALA A 360 -2.44 -7.95 -4.90
N ALA A 361 -2.46 -6.96 -5.81
CA ALA A 361 -3.07 -7.13 -7.12
C ALA A 361 -2.32 -8.14 -7.99
N ASP A 362 -1.00 -8.11 -7.98
CA ASP A 362 -0.16 -9.06 -8.71
C ASP A 362 -0.22 -10.46 -8.11
N ALA A 363 -0.23 -10.57 -6.78
CA ALA A 363 -0.47 -11.83 -6.09
C ALA A 363 -1.84 -12.43 -6.47
N ASN A 364 -2.89 -11.62 -6.56
CA ASN A 364 -4.20 -12.11 -7.02
C ASN A 364 -4.18 -12.59 -8.48
N LYS A 365 -3.38 -11.99 -9.36
CA LYS A 365 -3.20 -12.49 -10.75
C LYS A 365 -2.44 -13.81 -10.76
N GLU A 366 -1.38 -13.91 -9.96
CA GLU A 366 -0.58 -15.13 -9.83
C GLU A 366 -1.42 -16.28 -9.26
N MET A 367 -2.24 -16.01 -8.24
CA MET A 367 -3.18 -16.99 -7.69
C MET A 367 -4.13 -17.54 -8.77
N LYS A 368 -4.66 -16.68 -9.63
CA LYS A 368 -5.50 -17.11 -10.78
C LYS A 368 -4.72 -18.00 -11.75
N ALA A 369 -3.46 -17.69 -12.02
CA ALA A 369 -2.60 -18.51 -12.87
C ALA A 369 -2.32 -19.89 -12.24
N ILE A 370 -2.00 -19.93 -10.95
CA ILE A 370 -1.79 -21.16 -10.19
C ILE A 370 -3.06 -22.02 -10.20
N THR A 371 -4.24 -21.44 -9.92
CA THR A 371 -5.52 -22.16 -9.95
C THR A 371 -5.80 -22.78 -11.32
N ARG A 372 -5.46 -22.09 -12.43
CA ARG A 372 -5.60 -22.64 -13.79
C ARG A 372 -4.64 -23.79 -14.04
N SER A 373 -3.37 -23.68 -13.65
CA SER A 373 -2.40 -24.77 -13.77
C SER A 373 -2.82 -26.00 -12.97
N LEU A 374 -3.36 -25.80 -11.77
CA LEU A 374 -3.91 -26.89 -10.95
C LEU A 374 -5.17 -27.50 -11.56
N GLN A 375 -6.02 -26.72 -12.22
CA GLN A 375 -7.17 -27.27 -12.96
C GLN A 375 -6.69 -28.22 -14.07
N LEU A 376 -5.71 -27.81 -14.88
CA LEU A 376 -5.15 -28.65 -15.94
C LEU A 376 -4.49 -29.92 -15.40
N LEU A 377 -3.76 -29.82 -14.28
CA LEU A 377 -3.18 -30.98 -13.60
C LEU A 377 -4.24 -31.92 -13.04
N ASN A 378 -5.34 -31.38 -12.53
CA ASN A 378 -6.46 -32.17 -12.03
C ASN A 378 -7.15 -32.92 -13.18
N ASP A 379 -7.42 -32.25 -14.29
CA ASP A 379 -8.02 -32.86 -15.48
C ASP A 379 -7.09 -33.94 -16.07
N SER A 380 -5.78 -33.65 -16.16
CA SER A 380 -4.78 -34.66 -16.57
C SER A 380 -4.74 -35.85 -15.61
N THR A 381 -4.89 -35.63 -14.31
CA THR A 381 -4.93 -36.70 -13.31
C THR A 381 -6.17 -37.58 -13.51
N ASN A 382 -7.33 -36.97 -13.75
CA ASN A 382 -8.58 -37.70 -13.98
C ASN A 382 -8.53 -38.56 -15.25
N LEU A 383 -7.96 -38.03 -16.35
CA LEU A 383 -7.82 -38.77 -17.61
C LEU A 383 -7.03 -40.08 -17.47
N LEU A 384 -6.07 -40.15 -16.54
CA LEU A 384 -5.32 -41.39 -16.27
C LEU A 384 -6.22 -42.55 -15.83
N PHE A 385 -7.42 -42.27 -15.31
CA PHE A 385 -8.39 -43.26 -14.86
C PHE A 385 -9.45 -43.63 -15.90
N ASP A 386 -9.54 -42.85 -16.99
CA ASP A 386 -10.47 -43.03 -18.11
C ASP A 386 -9.80 -43.76 -19.29
N GLU A 387 -8.47 -43.69 -19.42
CA GLU A 387 -7.68 -44.37 -20.47
C GLU A 387 -7.82 -45.91 -20.48
N ASP A 388 -8.37 -46.52 -19.42
CA ASP A 388 -8.58 -47.97 -19.30
C ASP A 388 -9.83 -48.51 -20.04
N GLU A 389 -10.79 -47.66 -20.46
CA GLU A 389 -12.01 -48.16 -21.13
C GLU A 389 -11.85 -48.42 -22.64
N THR A 390 -10.76 -48.00 -23.29
CA THR A 390 -10.64 -48.06 -24.77
C THR A 390 -9.59 -49.03 -25.33
N THR A 391 -8.92 -49.85 -24.51
CA THR A 391 -7.89 -50.79 -25.01
C THR A 391 -8.20 -52.28 -24.84
N LEU A 392 -9.48 -52.65 -24.70
CA LEU A 392 -9.94 -54.02 -24.92
C LEU A 392 -10.89 -54.09 -26.12
N ALA A 393 -10.39 -53.73 -27.31
CA ALA A 393 -10.99 -54.26 -28.52
C ALA A 393 -10.75 -55.77 -28.55
N ALA A 394 -11.83 -56.54 -28.48
CA ALA A 394 -11.79 -58.01 -28.50
C ALA A 394 -10.97 -58.49 -29.71
N ALA A 395 -9.89 -59.22 -29.44
CA ALA A 395 -9.29 -60.08 -30.45
C ALA A 395 -10.31 -61.18 -30.76
N THR A 396 -11.19 -60.93 -31.73
CA THR A 396 -11.94 -61.98 -32.40
C THR A 396 -10.93 -62.89 -33.07
N THR A 397 -10.77 -64.09 -32.53
CA THR A 397 -10.18 -65.23 -33.22
C THR A 397 -11.06 -65.60 -34.40
N PRO A 398 -10.50 -65.77 -35.61
CA PRO A 398 -11.04 -66.68 -36.60
C PRO A 398 -10.15 -67.93 -36.62
N ASN A 399 -10.70 -69.05 -36.18
CA ASN A 399 -10.13 -70.39 -36.37
C ASN A 399 -10.07 -70.73 -37.88
N PRO A 400 -9.20 -71.68 -38.29
CA PRO A 400 -9.38 -73.11 -37.98
C PRO A 400 -8.53 -73.64 -36.84
#